data_AF-A0A3P7M164-F1
#
_entry.id   AF-A0A3P7M164-F1
#
_cell.length_a   1.000
_cell.length_b   1.000
_cell.length_c   1.000
_cell.angle_alpha   90.00
_cell.angle_beta   90.00
_cell.angle_gamma   90.00
#
_symmetry.space_group_name_H-M   'P 1'
#
loop_
_entity.id
_entity.type
_entity.pdbx_description
1 polymer ?
#
loop_
_entity_poly.entity_id
_entity_poly.type
_entity_poly.pdbx_seq_one_letter_code
_entity_poly.pdbx_strand_id
1 'polypeptide(L)'
;MDYVQAKNAEKVEKLCTQGLDANFHDAQGETPLTLAAGIPSNRAVLVALVGGGAHIDFRNSEGQGETPLTLAAGIPSNRAVLVALVGGGAHIDFRNSEGQVRIYLPHLLG
;
A
#
# COMPACT_ATOMS: atom_id res chain seq x y z
N MET A 1 -6.72 10.26 -7.02
CA MET A 1 -5.30 9.91 -6.78
C MET A 1 -4.50 11.05 -6.17
N ASP A 2 -4.78 12.30 -6.54
CA ASP A 2 -4.06 13.49 -6.04
C ASP A 2 -4.00 13.61 -4.51
N TYR A 3 -5.06 13.25 -3.79
CA TYR A 3 -5.07 13.30 -2.32
C TYR A 3 -4.15 12.25 -1.68
N VAL A 4 -3.98 11.10 -2.33
CA VAL A 4 -3.03 10.06 -1.92
C VAL A 4 -1.59 10.56 -2.11
N GLN A 5 -1.31 11.20 -3.26
CA GLN A 5 0.00 11.81 -3.55
C GLN A 5 0.34 12.95 -2.59
N ALA A 6 -0.66 13.78 -2.26
CA ALA A 6 -0.53 14.87 -1.31
C ALA A 6 -0.49 14.42 0.17
N LYS A 7 -0.53 13.12 0.45
CA LYS A 7 -0.58 12.54 1.81
C LYS A 7 -1.75 13.05 2.66
N ASN A 8 -2.86 13.43 2.02
CA ASN A 8 -4.02 14.01 2.69
C ASN A 8 -4.99 12.92 3.15
N ALA A 9 -4.69 12.30 4.29
CA ALA A 9 -5.48 11.21 4.86
C ALA A 9 -6.93 11.64 5.20
N GLU A 10 -7.13 12.86 5.70
CA GLU A 10 -8.46 13.38 6.06
C GLU A 10 -9.39 13.43 4.86
N LYS A 11 -8.92 13.94 3.72
CA LYS A 11 -9.72 13.96 2.49
C LYS A 11 -9.98 12.55 1.96
N VAL A 12 -9.01 11.66 2.04
CA VAL A 12 -9.16 10.26 1.62
C VAL A 12 -10.23 9.56 2.47
N GLU A 13 -10.15 9.66 3.80
CA GLU A 13 -11.13 9.12 4.73
C GLU A 13 -12.53 9.68 4.47
N LYS A 14 -12.64 11.00 4.26
CA LYS A 14 -13.91 11.64 3.93
C LYS A 14 -14.51 11.12 2.62
N LEU A 15 -13.69 10.87 1.60
CA LEU A 15 -14.17 10.31 0.34
C LEU A 15 -14.64 8.86 0.52
N CYS A 16 -13.89 8.04 1.25
CA CYS A 16 -14.30 6.66 1.54
C CYS A 16 -15.62 6.62 2.32
N THR A 17 -15.80 7.50 3.31
CA THR A 17 -17.07 7.60 4.08
C THR A 17 -18.24 8.11 3.23
N GLN A 18 -17.97 8.82 2.13
CA GLN A 18 -18.97 9.23 1.14
C GLN A 18 -19.31 8.12 0.12
N GLY A 19 -18.73 6.93 0.26
CA GLY A 19 -18.98 5.78 -0.61
C GLY A 19 -18.04 5.69 -1.81
N LEU A 20 -16.92 6.42 -1.81
CA LEU A 20 -15.85 6.17 -2.77
C LEU A 20 -15.28 4.77 -2.52
N ASP A 21 -15.35 3.91 -3.54
CA ASP A 21 -14.64 2.64 -3.53
C ASP A 21 -13.13 2.91 -3.52
N ALA A 22 -12.41 2.31 -2.57
CA ALA A 22 -10.96 2.44 -2.47
C ALA A 22 -10.19 1.40 -3.31
N ASN A 23 -10.91 0.47 -3.96
CA ASN A 23 -10.37 -0.64 -4.77
C ASN A 23 -10.54 -0.41 -6.27
N PHE A 24 -10.18 0.77 -6.76
CA PHE A 24 -10.18 1.07 -8.20
C PHE A 24 -8.76 1.21 -8.75
N HIS A 25 -8.65 1.12 -10.07
CA HIS A 25 -7.43 1.44 -10.81
C HIS A 25 -7.56 2.82 -11.43
N ASP A 26 -6.50 3.62 -11.39
CA ASP A 26 -6.41 4.86 -12.16
C ASP A 26 -6.03 4.59 -13.63
N ALA A 27 -5.83 5.67 -14.40
CA ALA A 27 -5.50 5.57 -15.82
C ALA A 27 -4.13 4.92 -16.09
N GLN A 28 -3.26 4.85 -15.08
CA GLN A 28 -1.95 4.20 -15.15
C GLN A 28 -2.02 2.75 -14.66
N GLY A 29 -3.19 2.32 -14.16
CA GLY A 29 -3.35 1.00 -13.57
C GLY A 29 -2.99 0.96 -12.08
N GLU A 30 -2.70 2.09 -11.45
CA GLU A 30 -2.38 2.15 -10.03
C GLU A 30 -3.65 2.10 -9.18
N THR A 31 -3.56 1.47 -8.02
CA THR A 31 -4.61 1.53 -7.00
C THR A 31 -4.28 2.62 -5.99
N PRO A 32 -5.27 3.21 -5.31
CA PRO A 32 -5.01 4.15 -4.23
C PRO A 32 -4.03 3.59 -3.19
N LEU A 33 -4.12 2.28 -2.90
CA LEU A 33 -3.32 1.62 -1.88
C LEU A 33 -1.89 1.34 -2.36
N THR A 34 -1.70 0.89 -3.60
CA THR A 34 -0.37 0.69 -4.21
C THR A 34 0.36 2.03 -4.36
N LEU A 35 -0.35 3.07 -4.81
CA LEU A 35 0.18 4.42 -4.89
C LEU A 35 0.59 4.96 -3.51
N ALA A 36 -0.25 4.77 -2.48
CA ALA A 36 0.09 5.16 -1.12
C ALA A 36 1.33 4.43 -0.61
N ALA A 37 1.46 3.14 -0.93
CA ALA A 37 2.58 2.31 -0.52
C ALA A 37 3.89 2.64 -1.24
N GLY A 38 3.82 3.19 -2.46
CA GLY A 38 4.96 3.74 -3.19
C GLY A 38 5.47 5.08 -2.67
N ILE A 39 4.75 5.73 -1.74
CA ILE A 39 5.12 7.05 -1.22
C ILE A 39 5.73 6.93 0.19
N PRO A 40 6.96 7.45 0.42
CA PRO A 40 7.58 7.45 1.74
C PRO A 40 6.74 8.16 2.80
N SER A 41 6.63 7.54 3.98
CA SER A 41 5.93 8.09 5.15
C SER A 41 4.44 8.37 4.93
N ASN A 42 3.77 7.64 4.02
CA ASN A 42 2.35 7.82 3.73
C ASN A 42 1.41 6.92 4.56
N ARG A 43 1.84 6.57 5.78
CA ARG A 43 1.12 5.65 6.67
C ARG A 43 -0.31 6.09 6.95
N ALA A 44 -0.55 7.39 7.14
CA ALA A 44 -1.87 7.91 7.48
C ALA A 44 -2.89 7.65 6.34
N VAL A 45 -2.48 7.81 5.09
CA VAL A 45 -3.35 7.52 3.93
C VAL A 45 -3.61 6.02 3.81
N LEU A 46 -2.62 5.16 4.05
CA LEU A 46 -2.83 3.71 4.06
C LEU A 46 -3.89 3.31 5.08
N VAL A 47 -3.80 3.83 6.31
CA VAL A 47 -4.80 3.56 7.35
C VAL A 47 -6.19 4.04 6.94
N ALA A 48 -6.28 5.24 6.36
CA ALA A 48 -7.56 5.78 5.86
C ALA A 48 -8.16 4.92 4.74
N LEU A 49 -7.35 4.47 3.79
CA LEU A 49 -7.80 3.61 2.69
C LEU A 49 -8.27 2.24 3.20
N VAL A 50 -7.48 1.59 4.06
CA VAL A 50 -7.83 0.29 4.65
C VAL A 50 -9.08 0.41 5.53
N GLY A 51 -9.18 1.46 6.34
CA GLY A 51 -10.39 1.78 7.11
C GLY A 51 -11.61 2.09 6.23
N GLY A 52 -11.36 2.60 5.03
CA GLY A 52 -12.36 2.84 3.97
C GLY A 52 -12.72 1.60 3.14
N GLY A 53 -12.19 0.42 3.45
CA GLY A 53 -12.49 -0.83 2.75
C GLY A 53 -11.52 -1.22 1.63
N ALA A 54 -10.35 -0.56 1.53
CA ALA A 54 -9.31 -1.01 0.61
C ALA A 54 -8.79 -2.41 1.01
N HIS A 55 -8.73 -3.32 0.04
CA HIS A 55 -8.15 -4.63 0.22
C HIS A 55 -6.62 -4.51 0.28
N ILE A 56 -6.03 -5.01 1.36
CA ILE A 56 -4.60 -4.83 1.67
C ILE A 56 -3.66 -5.41 0.59
N ASP A 57 -4.12 -6.43 -0.13
CA ASP A 57 -3.41 -7.11 -1.20
C ASP A 57 -3.95 -6.77 -2.60
N PHE A 58 -4.75 -5.70 -2.72
CA PHE A 58 -5.29 -5.29 -4.02
C PHE A 58 -4.16 -4.88 -4.96
N ARG A 59 -4.05 -5.60 -6.08
CA ARG A 59 -2.94 -5.41 -7.02
C ARG A 59 -3.23 -4.28 -7.97
N ASN A 60 -2.18 -3.51 -8.29
CA ASN A 60 -2.22 -2.65 -9.46
C ASN A 60 -2.34 -3.52 -10.74
N SER A 61 -2.67 -2.89 -11.84
CA SER A 61 -2.66 -3.52 -13.16
C SER A 61 -1.38 -3.18 -13.94
N GLU A 62 -0.36 -2.65 -13.26
CA GLU A 62 0.93 -2.36 -13.86
C GLU A 62 1.75 -3.65 -14.02
N GLY A 63 2.23 -3.93 -15.24
CA GLY A 63 3.09 -5.08 -15.52
C GLY A 63 2.46 -6.42 -15.11
N GLN A 64 3.03 -7.06 -14.07
CA GLN A 64 2.59 -8.36 -13.54
C GLN A 64 1.57 -8.24 -12.39
N GLY A 65 1.19 -7.02 -12.01
CA GLY A 65 0.34 -6.73 -10.87
C GLY A 65 1.11 -6.79 -9.56
N GLU A 66 1.58 -5.63 -9.13
CA GLU A 66 2.27 -5.43 -7.86
C GLU A 66 1.28 -5.23 -6.71
N THR A 67 1.67 -5.71 -5.53
CA THR A 67 0.91 -5.49 -4.29
C THR A 67 1.44 -4.25 -3.58
N PRO A 68 0.65 -3.62 -2.69
CA PRO A 68 1.16 -2.52 -1.86
C PRO A 68 2.42 -2.91 -1.09
N LEU A 69 2.49 -4.16 -0.62
CA LEU A 69 3.65 -4.68 0.12
C LEU A 69 4.91 -4.78 -0.76
N THR A 70 4.79 -5.24 -2.01
CA THR A 70 5.94 -5.36 -2.93
C THR A 70 6.52 -3.98 -3.24
N LEU A 71 5.67 -2.99 -3.51
CA LEU A 71 6.09 -1.61 -3.78
C LEU A 71 6.76 -0.98 -2.57
N ALA A 72 6.17 -1.11 -1.39
CA ALA A 72 6.75 -0.58 -0.16
C ALA A 72 8.09 -1.24 0.20
N ALA A 73 8.28 -2.52 -0.12
CA ALA A 73 9.52 -3.25 0.14
C ALA A 73 10.68 -2.79 -0.74
N GLY A 74 10.40 -2.27 -1.94
CA GLY A 74 11.39 -1.66 -2.82
C GLY A 74 11.93 -0.32 -2.31
N ILE A 75 11.35 0.27 -1.26
CA ILE A 75 11.68 1.61 -0.76
C ILE A 75 12.33 1.52 0.63
N PRO A 76 13.66 1.75 0.74
CA PRO A 76 14.39 1.60 2.02
C PRO A 76 13.87 2.50 3.15
N SER A 77 13.34 3.67 2.80
CA SER A 77 12.82 4.66 3.76
C SER A 77 11.36 4.42 4.16
N ASN A 78 10.66 3.42 3.60
CA ASN A 78 9.22 3.22 3.81
C ASN A 78 8.88 2.22 4.92
N ARG A 79 9.72 2.15 5.95
CA ARG A 79 9.55 1.26 7.11
C ARG A 79 8.18 1.41 7.78
N ALA A 80 7.72 2.64 7.99
CA ALA A 80 6.44 2.91 8.65
C ALA A 80 5.23 2.36 7.86
N VAL A 81 5.33 2.37 6.54
CA VAL A 81 4.32 1.83 5.61
C VAL A 81 4.38 0.31 5.60
N LEU A 82 5.58 -0.28 5.51
CA LEU A 82 5.76 -1.73 5.61
C LEU A 82 5.15 -2.30 6.90
N VAL A 83 5.42 -1.67 8.04
CA VAL A 83 4.84 -2.07 9.32
C VAL A 83 3.32 -1.92 9.33
N ALA A 84 2.77 -0.88 8.69
CA ALA A 84 1.33 -0.69 8.60
C ALA A 84 0.66 -1.76 7.73
N LEU A 85 1.26 -2.11 6.59
CA LEU A 85 0.76 -3.16 5.69
C LEU A 85 0.80 -4.54 6.34
N VAL A 86 1.95 -4.90 6.93
CA VAL A 86 2.10 -6.17 7.65
C VAL A 86 1.18 -6.23 8.87
N GLY A 87 1.08 -5.13 9.63
CA GLY A 87 0.15 -5.03 10.77
C GLY A 87 -1.32 -5.06 10.36
N GLY A 88 -1.63 -4.65 9.12
CA GLY A 88 -2.96 -4.74 8.50
C GLY A 88 -3.28 -6.10 7.90
N GLY A 89 -2.38 -7.08 8.01
CA GLY A 89 -2.59 -8.44 7.52
C GLY A 89 -2.23 -8.67 6.05
N ALA A 90 -1.42 -7.80 5.44
CA ALA A 90 -0.93 -8.01 4.07
C ALA A 90 -0.29 -9.38 3.92
N HIS A 91 -0.69 -10.14 2.89
CA HIS A 91 -0.11 -11.44 2.62
C HIS A 91 1.34 -11.27 2.21
N ILE A 92 2.22 -11.88 3.01
CA ILE A 92 3.65 -11.85 2.75
C ILE A 92 4.00 -12.98 1.79
N ASP A 93 3.63 -12.81 0.52
CA ASP A 93 4.00 -13.73 -0.55
C ASP A 93 4.83 -12.98 -1.60
N PHE A 94 6.02 -12.54 -1.19
CA PHE A 94 7.01 -11.97 -2.10
C PHE A 94 7.95 -13.07 -2.59
N ARG A 95 7.91 -13.38 -3.88
CA ARG A 95 8.97 -14.15 -4.56
C ARG A 95 9.74 -13.18 -5.45
N ASN A 96 11.04 -13.01 -5.21
CA ASN A 96 11.90 -12.34 -6.18
C ASN A 96 12.07 -13.21 -7.45
N SER A 97 12.70 -12.67 -8.49
CA SER A 97 13.04 -13.38 -9.74
C SER A 97 13.91 -14.63 -9.56
N GLU A 98 14.43 -14.87 -8.34
CA GLU A 98 15.19 -16.07 -7.95
C GLU A 98 14.37 -17.04 -7.07
N GLY A 99 13.06 -16.83 -6.94
CA GLY A 99 12.16 -17.72 -6.19
C GLY A 99 12.33 -17.69 -4.67
N GLN A 100 13.05 -16.72 -4.10
CA GLN A 100 13.24 -16.60 -2.66
C GLN A 100 12.16 -15.74 -2.01
N VAL A 101 11.51 -16.30 -0.98
CA VAL A 101 10.71 -15.56 0.01
C VAL A 101 11.67 -14.86 0.97
N ARG A 102 11.70 -13.53 0.95
CA ARG A 102 12.54 -12.76 1.87
C ARG A 102 11.78 -11.62 2.53
N ILE A 103 10.96 -11.98 3.52
CA ILE A 103 10.66 -11.07 4.62
C ILE A 103 11.86 -11.10 5.57
N TYR A 104 12.78 -10.14 5.47
CA TYR A 104 13.70 -9.86 6.58
C TYR A 104 12.88 -9.16 7.69
N LEU A 105 12.20 -9.96 8.52
CA LEU A 105 11.68 -9.53 9.82
C LEU A 105 12.62 -9.91 11.00
N PRO A 106 13.90 -9.47 11.03
CA PRO A 106 14.60 -9.43 12.32
C PRO A 106 15.01 -8.02 12.78
N HIS A 107 14.66 -6.93 12.07
CA HIS A 107 15.16 -5.58 12.44
C HIS A 107 14.09 -4.46 12.41
N LEU A 108 12.80 -4.79 12.36
CA LEU A 108 11.70 -3.81 12.47
C LEU A 108 10.97 -3.83 13.82
N LEU A 109 11.30 -4.79 14.69
CA LEU A 109 10.83 -4.91 16.07
C LEU A 109 12.01 -4.84 17.06
N GLY A 110 12.99 -3.97 16.77
CA GLY A 110 14.11 -3.66 17.66
C GLY A 110 14.08 -2.20 18.05
#